data_AF-A0A7Y4C552-F1
#
_entry.id   AF-A0A7Y4C552-F1
#
_cell.length_a   1.000
_cell.length_b   1.000
_cell.length_c   1.000
_cell.angle_alpha   90.00
_cell.angle_beta   90.00
_cell.angle_gamma   90.00
#
_symmetry.space_group_name_H-M   'P 1'
#
loop_
_entity.id
_entity.type
_entity.pdbx_description
1 polymer ?
#
loop_
_entity_poly.entity_id
_entity_poly.type
_entity_poly.pdbx_seq_one_letter_code
_entity_poly.pdbx_strand_id
1 'polypeptide(L)' 'MTQDKSPQLDSAPEQVKLAVDLIYLLETNNIEPATALEAIEIVKQDLLRKAELEK' A
#
# COMPACT_ATOMS: atom_id res chain seq x y z
N MET A 1 10.27 -13.31 26.11
CA MET A 1 9.44 -12.30 25.43
C MET A 1 9.45 -12.66 23.97
N THR A 2 8.38 -13.31 23.50
CA THR A 2 8.29 -13.84 22.14
C THR A 2 8.22 -12.69 21.17
N GLN A 3 9.22 -12.61 20.29
CA GLN A 3 9.28 -11.70 19.18
C GLN A 3 8.17 -12.10 18.20
N ASP A 4 7.03 -11.41 18.28
CA ASP A 4 5.95 -11.50 17.31
C ASP A 4 6.40 -10.77 16.03
N LYS A 5 7.39 -11.36 15.35
CA LYS A 5 7.65 -11.07 13.94
C LYS A 5 6.91 -12.15 13.18
N SER A 6 5.69 -11.84 12.77
CA SER A 6 4.92 -12.64 11.83
C SER A 6 5.83 -13.02 10.64
N PRO A 7 6.30 -14.27 10.50
CA PRO A 7 7.23 -14.66 9.43
C PRO A 7 6.57 -14.64 8.04
N GLN A 8 5.29 -14.28 7.99
CA GLN A 8 4.44 -14.28 6.82
C GLN A 8 4.64 -13.03 5.95
N LEU A 9 5.09 -11.90 6.53
CA LEU A 9 5.37 -10.70 5.74
C LEU A 9 6.67 -10.81 4.96
N ASP A 10 7.74 -11.36 5.53
CA ASP A 10 9.05 -11.42 4.86
C ASP A 10 9.03 -12.31 3.59
N SER A 11 8.15 -13.31 3.55
CA SER A 11 7.96 -14.19 2.37
C SER A 11 6.81 -13.76 1.45
N ALA A 12 6.10 -12.67 1.77
CA ALA A 12 4.98 -12.20 0.96
C ALA A 12 5.45 -11.57 -0.37
N PRO A 13 4.63 -11.65 -1.43
CA PRO A 13 4.88 -10.91 -2.67
C PRO A 13 5.09 -9.41 -2.41
N GLU A 14 5.93 -8.77 -3.23
CA GLU A 14 6.29 -7.36 -3.08
C GLU A 14 5.07 -6.43 -3.04
N GLN A 15 4.04 -6.74 -3.84
CA GLN A 15 2.80 -5.97 -3.89
C GLN A 15 2.03 -6.04 -2.57
N VAL A 16 2.09 -7.18 -1.89
CA VAL A 16 1.42 -7.38 -0.59
C VAL A 16 2.15 -6.61 0.50
N LYS A 17 3.49 -6.67 0.52
CA LYS A 17 4.31 -5.88 1.46
C LYS A 17 4.04 -4.38 1.30
N LEU A 18 4.07 -3.89 0.05
CA LEU A 18 3.80 -2.48 -0.24
C LEU A 18 2.38 -2.06 0.17
N ALA A 19 1.37 -2.92 -0.04
CA ALA A 19 0.02 -2.63 0.40
C ALA A 19 -0.07 -2.49 1.94
N VAL A 20 0.63 -3.35 2.69
CA VAL A 20 0.68 -3.25 4.15
C VAL A 20 1.37 -1.96 4.60
N ASP A 21 2.49 -1.59 3.98
CA ASP A 21 3.20 -0.34 4.31
C ASP A 21 2.33 0.89 4.04
N LEU A 22 1.58 0.89 2.93
CA LEU A 22 0.65 1.96 2.59
C LEU A 22 -0.51 2.06 3.60
N ILE A 23 -1.09 0.93 4.01
CA ILE A 23 -2.14 0.90 5.03
C ILE A 23 -1.61 1.47 6.34
N TYR A 24 -0.44 1.01 6.80
CA TYR A 24 0.20 1.50 8.01
C TYR A 24 0.43 3.02 7.97
N LEU A 25 0.88 3.56 6.83
CA LEU A 25 1.08 4.99 6.64
C LEU A 25 -0.24 5.76 6.77
N LEU A 26 -1.31 5.29 6.14
CA LEU A 26 -2.62 5.94 6.18
C LEU A 26 -3.21 5.94 7.61
N GLU A 27 -3.09 4.81 8.31
CA GLU A 27 -3.54 4.68 9.71
C GLU A 27 -2.75 5.59 10.64
N THR A 28 -1.42 5.64 10.49
CA THR A 28 -0.53 6.48 11.31
C THR A 28 -0.83 7.98 11.13
N ASN A 29 -1.34 8.38 9.96
CA ASN A 29 -1.75 9.75 9.68
C ASN A 29 -3.24 10.01 9.98
N ASN A 30 -3.95 9.04 10.58
CA ASN A 30 -5.37 9.13 10.89
C ASN A 30 -6.24 9.50 9.67
N ILE A 31 -5.90 8.96 8.50
CA ILE A 31 -6.65 9.19 7.27
C ILE A 31 -7.92 8.34 7.28
N GLU A 32 -9.07 8.98 7.11
CA GLU A 32 -10.35 8.29 6.99
C GLU A 32 -10.36 7.33 5.78
N PRO A 33 -10.92 6.10 5.91
CA PRO A 33 -10.92 5.12 4.82
C PRO A 33 -11.51 5.63 3.51
N ALA A 34 -12.57 6.45 3.58
CA ALA A 34 -13.19 7.05 2.39
C ALA A 34 -12.20 7.95 1.63
N THR A 35 -11.52 8.85 2.34
CA THR A 35 -10.49 9.73 1.78
C THR A 35 -9.30 8.93 1.24
N ALA A 36 -8.87 7.89 1.96
CA ALA A 36 -7.79 7.01 1.51
C ALA A 36 -8.14 6.30 0.20
N LEU A 37 -9.36 5.77 0.07
CA LEU A 37 -9.83 5.10 -1.15
C LEU A 37 -9.86 6.05 -2.35
N GLU A 38 -10.36 7.28 -2.18
CA GLU A 38 -10.35 8.30 -3.23
C GLU A 38 -8.91 8.64 -3.67
N ALA A 39 -8.00 8.82 -2.71
CA ALA A 39 -6.60 9.08 -3.00
C ALA A 39 -5.91 7.91 -3.72
N ILE A 40 -6.19 6.67 -3.31
CA ILE A 40 -5.64 5.46 -3.95
C ILE A 40 -6.12 5.35 -5.40
N GLU A 41 -7.38 5.68 -5.71
CA GLU A 41 -7.86 5.67 -7.10
C GLU A 41 -7.11 6.71 -7.94
N ILE A 42 -6.84 7.91 -7.42
CA ILE A 42 -6.03 8.91 -8.11
C ILE A 42 -4.61 8.38 -8.39
N VAL A 43 -3.96 7.78 -7.39
CA VAL A 43 -2.62 7.18 -7.53
C VAL A 43 -2.61 6.07 -8.57
N LYS A 44 -3.60 5.17 -8.54
CA LYS A 44 -3.75 4.08 -9.50
C LYS A 44 -3.88 4.61 -10.93
N GLN A 45 -4.71 5.63 -11.16
CA GLN A 45 -4.86 6.25 -12.48
C GLN A 45 -3.54 6.87 -12.96
N ASP A 46 -2.74 7.48 -12.08
CA ASP A 46 -1.43 8.01 -12.42
C ASP A 46 -0.43 6.91 -12.83
N LEU A 47 -0.38 5.82 -12.06
CA LEU A 47 0.47 4.67 -12.36
C LEU A 47 0.08 3.99 -13.68
N LEU A 48 -1.22 3.86 -13.96
CA LEU A 48 -1.70 3.32 -15.24
C LEU A 48 -1.24 4.18 -16.42
N ARG A 49 -1.37 5.51 -16.32
CA ARG A 49 -0.87 6.43 -17.36
C ARG A 49 0.63 6.29 -17.56
N LYS A 50 1.42 6.22 -16.47
CA LYS A 50 2.87 6.02 -16.56
C LYS A 50 3.23 4.71 -17.25
N ALA A 51 2.57 3.62 -16.88
CA ALA A 51 2.77 2.31 -17.50
C ALA A 51 2.37 2.28 -18.98
N GLU A 52 1.45 3.13 -19.41
CA GLU A 52 1.10 3.31 -20.83
C GLU A 52 2.15 4.15 -21.59
N LEU A 53 2.71 5.18 -20.94
CA LEU A 53 3.75 6.03 -21.52
C LEU A 53 5.12 5.35 -21.66
N GLU A 54 5.37 4.31 -20.87
CA GLU A 54 6.61 3.52 -20.93
C GLU A 54 6.57 2.37 -21.96
N LYS A 55 5.51 2.29 -22.77
CA LYS A 55 5.39 1.35 -23.90
C LYS A 55 5.99 1.93 -25.18
#